data_AF-A0A2Z6RPM6-F1
#
_entry.id   AF-A0A2Z6RPM6-F1
#
_cell.length_a   1.000
_cell.length_b   1.000
_cell.length_c   1.000
_cell.angle_alpha   90.00
_cell.angle_beta   90.00
_cell.angle_gamma   90.00
#
_symmetry.space_group_name_H-M   'P 1'
#
loop_
_entity.id
_entity.type
_entity.pdbx_description
1 polymer ?
#
loop_
_entity_poly.entity_id
_entity_poly.type
_entity_poly.pdbx_seq_one_letter_code
_entity_poly.pdbx_strand_id
1 'polypeptide(L)'
;MLGLNNRANTLKRLSFRQVNSLNLEFISDIAHLYNLEELRYYGGNMWSKDAWPLSFTHFPVLKIYEIDDLFPTAITTNPDALVSVSCPALRTFIYNQRRYYRAESTSSIIESIGLHCENLRHFECNAEICSINLLQLAFISSPNLERIILTNDRLSLKIDEMLLVVRFKKIKIFGNEWIMEF
;
A
#
# COMPACT_ATOMS: atom_id res chain seq x y z
N MET A 1 -3.83 -28.42 3.83
CA MET A 1 -3.14 -27.30 3.17
C MET A 1 -3.09 -27.51 1.64
N LEU A 2 -4.24 -27.45 0.96
CA LEU A 2 -4.34 -27.68 -0.51
C LEU A 2 -5.23 -26.62 -1.22
N GLY A 3 -5.86 -25.72 -0.47
CA GLY A 3 -6.96 -24.90 -0.98
C GLY A 3 -6.53 -23.77 -1.91
N LEU A 4 -5.62 -22.90 -1.45
CA LEU A 4 -5.20 -21.70 -2.19
C LEU A 4 -4.18 -22.01 -3.30
N ASN A 5 -3.22 -22.91 -3.05
CA ASN A 5 -2.22 -23.29 -4.05
C ASN A 5 -2.85 -23.89 -5.31
N ASN A 6 -3.94 -24.67 -5.17
CA ASN A 6 -4.70 -25.21 -6.32
C ASN A 6 -5.45 -24.12 -7.12
N ARG A 7 -5.49 -22.88 -6.63
CA ARG A 7 -6.15 -21.74 -7.27
C ARG A 7 -5.16 -20.69 -7.77
N ALA A 8 -3.86 -20.88 -7.59
CA ALA A 8 -2.82 -19.93 -8.00
C ALA A 8 -2.98 -19.42 -9.44
N ASN A 9 -3.41 -20.28 -10.36
CA ASN A 9 -3.55 -19.95 -11.77
C ASN A 9 -4.89 -19.26 -12.10
N THR A 10 -5.90 -19.38 -11.22
CA THR A 10 -7.29 -18.99 -11.51
C THR A 10 -7.78 -17.81 -10.68
N LEU A 11 -7.23 -17.64 -9.48
CA LEU A 11 -7.72 -16.62 -8.55
C LEU A 11 -7.15 -15.26 -8.94
N LYS A 12 -8.04 -14.34 -9.33
CA LYS A 12 -7.68 -12.99 -9.75
C LYS A 12 -7.92 -11.94 -8.68
N ARG A 13 -8.79 -12.21 -7.72
CA ARG A 13 -9.22 -11.24 -6.70
C ARG A 13 -9.31 -11.92 -5.35
N LEU A 14 -8.69 -11.32 -4.35
CA LEU A 14 -8.75 -11.77 -2.97
C LEU A 14 -8.97 -10.56 -2.07
N SER A 15 -10.02 -10.63 -1.25
CA SER A 15 -10.36 -9.56 -0.31
C SER A 15 -10.70 -10.12 1.06
N PHE A 16 -10.07 -9.56 2.08
CA PHE A 16 -10.37 -9.81 3.47
C PHE A 16 -11.03 -8.55 4.06
N ARG A 17 -12.21 -8.69 4.64
CA ARG A 17 -12.93 -7.57 5.26
C ARG A 17 -13.37 -7.90 6.66
N GLN A 18 -12.88 -7.12 7.63
CA GLN A 18 -13.14 -7.27 9.06
C GLN A 18 -12.84 -8.69 9.57
N VAL A 19 -11.82 -9.31 8.99
CA VAL A 19 -11.41 -10.68 9.34
C VAL A 19 -10.49 -10.59 10.54
N ASN A 20 -10.95 -11.12 11.67
CA ASN A 20 -10.12 -11.33 12.85
C ASN A 20 -9.57 -12.75 12.80
N SER A 21 -8.27 -12.88 12.53
CA SER A 21 -7.58 -14.16 12.64
C SER A 21 -6.56 -14.10 13.77
N LEU A 22 -6.69 -15.06 14.69
CA LEU A 22 -5.75 -15.27 15.79
C LEU A 22 -4.58 -16.18 15.38
N ASN A 23 -4.70 -16.87 14.23
CA ASN A 23 -3.70 -17.80 13.69
C ASN A 23 -3.70 -17.75 12.15
N LEU A 24 -3.30 -16.64 11.53
CA LEU A 24 -2.90 -16.67 10.12
C LEU A 24 -1.49 -17.25 10.05
N GLU A 25 -1.42 -18.57 10.02
CA GLU A 25 -0.15 -19.29 9.80
C GLU A 25 0.36 -19.16 8.35
N PHE A 26 -0.33 -18.43 7.47
CA PHE A 26 -0.20 -18.63 6.01
C PHE A 26 -0.35 -17.34 5.18
N ILE A 27 0.03 -16.18 5.68
CA ILE A 27 0.06 -14.99 4.80
C ILE A 27 1.01 -15.25 3.63
N SER A 28 2.10 -15.96 3.88
CA SER A 28 3.03 -16.47 2.86
C SER A 28 2.36 -17.30 1.76
N ASP A 29 1.31 -18.07 2.03
CA ASP A 29 0.60 -18.84 0.98
C ASP A 29 -0.06 -17.95 -0.07
N ILE A 30 -0.46 -16.73 0.33
CA ILE A 30 -1.04 -15.76 -0.61
C ILE A 30 0.00 -15.37 -1.65
N ALA A 31 1.30 -15.34 -1.31
CA ALA A 31 2.39 -15.06 -2.24
C ALA A 31 2.48 -16.05 -3.42
N HIS A 32 1.87 -17.24 -3.31
CA HIS A 32 1.83 -18.19 -4.42
C HIS A 32 0.76 -17.86 -5.48
N LEU A 33 -0.10 -16.86 -5.24
CA LEU A 33 -1.16 -16.45 -6.15
C LEU A 33 -0.65 -15.47 -7.21
N TYR A 34 0.28 -15.91 -8.06
CA TYR A 34 0.96 -15.05 -9.02
C TYR A 34 0.05 -14.42 -10.11
N ASN A 35 -1.16 -14.96 -10.33
CA ASN A 35 -2.17 -14.40 -11.25
C ASN A 35 -3.14 -13.40 -10.56
N LEU A 36 -2.88 -13.04 -9.31
CA LEU A 36 -3.73 -12.14 -8.56
C LEU A 36 -3.63 -10.72 -9.11
N GLU A 37 -4.77 -10.17 -9.56
CA GLU A 37 -4.90 -8.82 -10.08
C GLU A 37 -5.32 -7.83 -8.97
N GLU A 38 -6.01 -8.30 -7.93
CA GLU A 38 -6.48 -7.46 -6.83
C GLU A 38 -6.28 -8.17 -5.48
N LEU A 39 -5.58 -7.50 -4.56
CA LEU A 39 -5.38 -7.95 -3.19
C LEU A 39 -5.76 -6.83 -2.22
N ARG A 40 -6.78 -7.08 -1.39
CA ARG A 40 -7.36 -6.07 -0.51
C ARG A 40 -7.54 -6.58 0.92
N TYR A 41 -7.13 -5.78 1.89
CA TYR A 41 -7.32 -6.03 3.33
C TYR A 41 -8.00 -4.83 3.98
N TYR A 42 -9.16 -5.06 4.60
CA TYR A 42 -10.02 -4.02 5.16
C TYR A 42 -10.37 -4.29 6.61
N GLY A 43 -9.61 -3.71 7.53
CA GLY A 43 -9.86 -3.82 8.94
C GLY A 43 -9.79 -5.24 9.49
N GLY A 44 -9.91 -5.33 10.81
CA GLY A 44 -9.77 -6.59 11.54
C GLY A 44 -8.34 -6.82 12.02
N ASN A 45 -8.21 -7.86 12.83
CA ASN A 45 -6.98 -8.22 13.52
C ASN A 45 -6.29 -9.36 12.78
N MET A 46 -5.02 -9.19 12.47
CA MET A 46 -4.24 -10.14 11.72
C MET A 46 -3.04 -10.59 12.54
N TRP A 47 -3.14 -11.77 13.16
CA TRP A 47 -2.00 -12.40 13.82
C TRP A 47 -1.25 -13.26 12.82
N SER A 48 -0.04 -12.86 12.44
CA SER A 48 0.81 -13.61 11.52
C SER A 48 2.24 -13.69 12.03
N LYS A 49 2.91 -14.83 11.81
CA LYS A 49 4.36 -14.95 12.03
C LYS A 49 5.17 -14.50 10.80
N ASP A 50 4.52 -14.46 9.65
CA ASP A 50 5.12 -14.08 8.37
C ASP A 50 5.36 -12.57 8.29
N ALA A 51 6.29 -12.19 7.41
CA ALA A 51 6.56 -10.79 7.12
C ALA A 51 5.33 -10.09 6.54
N TRP A 52 5.15 -8.83 6.94
CA TRP A 52 4.06 -7.96 6.48
C TRP A 52 4.56 -6.53 6.24
N PRO A 53 4.03 -5.81 5.22
CA PRO A 53 3.12 -6.29 4.18
C PRO A 53 3.76 -7.32 3.23
N LEU A 54 2.93 -8.10 2.54
CA LEU A 54 3.41 -9.02 1.52
C LEU A 54 4.10 -8.27 0.39
N SER A 55 5.21 -8.83 -0.11
CA SER A 55 5.89 -8.28 -1.27
C SER A 55 4.97 -8.30 -2.49
N PHE A 56 4.84 -7.18 -3.19
CA PHE A 56 4.16 -7.17 -4.49
C PHE A 56 4.99 -7.86 -5.58
N THR A 57 6.26 -8.18 -5.35
CA THR A 57 7.08 -8.99 -6.28
C THR A 57 6.52 -10.38 -6.53
N HIS A 58 5.72 -10.90 -5.60
CA HIS A 58 5.00 -12.16 -5.75
C HIS A 58 3.82 -12.09 -6.72
N PHE A 59 3.39 -10.88 -7.09
CA PHE A 59 2.17 -10.62 -7.83
C PHE A 59 2.47 -9.82 -9.11
N PRO A 60 3.08 -10.44 -10.14
CA PRO A 60 3.55 -9.73 -11.34
C PRO A 60 2.44 -9.04 -12.15
N VAL A 61 1.18 -9.43 -11.96
CA VAL A 61 0.01 -8.86 -12.66
C VAL A 61 -0.90 -8.05 -11.73
N LEU A 62 -0.47 -7.74 -10.51
CA LEU A 62 -1.26 -7.01 -9.53
C LEU A 62 -1.55 -5.60 -10.00
N LYS A 63 -2.83 -5.26 -10.06
CA LYS A 63 -3.32 -3.93 -10.45
C LYS A 63 -3.73 -3.11 -9.24
N ILE A 64 -4.25 -3.77 -8.20
CA ILE A 64 -4.77 -3.13 -7.00
C ILE A 64 -4.16 -3.79 -5.78
N TYR A 65 -3.48 -2.99 -4.97
CA TYR A 65 -3.00 -3.38 -3.65
C TYR A 65 -3.52 -2.42 -2.59
N GLU A 66 -4.25 -2.97 -1.62
CA GLU A 66 -4.97 -2.16 -0.65
C GLU A 66 -4.86 -2.76 0.74
N ILE A 67 -4.41 -1.94 1.68
CA ILE A 67 -4.37 -2.22 3.10
C ILE A 67 -5.00 -1.04 3.81
N ASP A 68 -6.15 -1.24 4.44
CA ASP A 68 -6.89 -0.21 5.15
C ASP A 68 -7.26 -0.67 6.56
N ASP A 69 -6.80 0.07 7.57
CA ASP A 69 -7.06 -0.09 9.01
C ASP A 69 -6.85 -1.52 9.56
N LEU A 70 -5.96 -2.29 8.93
CA LEU A 70 -5.61 -3.63 9.37
C LEU A 70 -4.75 -3.58 10.64
N PHE A 71 -5.07 -4.40 11.64
CA PHE A 71 -4.30 -4.44 12.89
C PHE A 71 -3.42 -5.70 12.99
N PRO A 72 -2.13 -5.59 12.64
CA PRO A 72 -1.21 -6.68 12.83
C PRO A 72 -0.61 -6.67 14.25
N THR A 73 -0.79 -7.76 14.98
CA THR A 73 -0.50 -7.85 16.43
C THR A 73 0.87 -8.41 16.78
N ALA A 74 1.43 -9.25 15.90
CA ALA A 74 2.80 -9.69 15.89
C ALA A 74 3.25 -9.57 14.44
N ILE A 75 4.28 -8.79 14.17
CA ILE A 75 4.87 -8.72 12.82
C ILE A 75 6.36 -8.83 12.98
N THR A 76 6.93 -9.78 12.25
CA THR A 76 8.32 -9.70 11.80
C THR A 76 8.33 -8.69 10.65
N THR A 77 8.36 -7.40 10.95
CA THR A 77 8.38 -6.37 9.90
C THR A 77 9.68 -6.55 9.12
N ASN A 78 9.56 -6.97 7.87
CA ASN A 78 10.70 -7.04 6.96
C ASN A 78 10.56 -5.90 5.95
N PRO A 79 11.13 -4.71 6.24
CA PRO A 79 11.08 -3.58 5.31
C PRO A 79 11.72 -3.90 3.96
N ASP A 80 12.67 -4.84 3.93
CA ASP A 80 13.34 -5.29 2.70
C ASP A 80 12.48 -6.26 1.87
N ALA A 81 11.37 -6.76 2.41
CA ALA A 81 10.53 -7.71 1.68
C ALA A 81 9.89 -7.08 0.43
N LEU A 82 9.75 -5.76 0.36
CA LEU A 82 9.04 -5.10 -0.75
C LEU A 82 9.88 -4.88 -2.00
N VAL A 83 11.15 -5.29 -2.03
CA VAL A 83 12.10 -4.71 -2.98
C VAL A 83 12.98 -5.76 -3.67
N SER A 84 12.90 -5.78 -5.00
CA SER A 84 14.00 -6.15 -5.91
C SER A 84 13.60 -6.03 -7.38
N VAL A 85 12.31 -5.96 -7.71
CA VAL A 85 11.82 -6.00 -9.10
C VAL A 85 10.66 -5.03 -9.33
N SER A 86 10.64 -4.39 -10.51
CA SER A 86 9.57 -3.50 -10.98
C SER A 86 8.20 -4.18 -10.97
N CYS A 87 7.14 -3.46 -10.56
CA CYS A 87 5.75 -3.91 -10.64
C CYS A 87 4.96 -2.97 -11.58
N PRO A 88 5.17 -3.07 -12.91
CA PRO A 88 4.58 -2.13 -13.85
C PRO A 88 3.06 -2.27 -13.99
N ALA A 89 2.47 -3.36 -13.50
CA ALA A 89 1.03 -3.60 -13.57
C ALA A 89 0.24 -2.80 -12.52
N LEU A 90 0.88 -2.36 -11.44
CA LEU A 90 0.20 -1.72 -10.32
C LEU A 90 -0.34 -0.36 -10.73
N ARG A 91 -1.65 -0.15 -10.53
CA ARG A 91 -2.36 1.09 -10.87
C ARG A 91 -2.98 1.76 -9.65
N THR A 92 -3.32 0.99 -8.64
CA THR A 92 -3.93 1.48 -7.41
C THR A 92 -3.17 0.95 -6.21
N PHE A 93 -2.65 1.87 -5.41
CA PHE A 93 -2.00 1.59 -4.15
C PHE A 93 -2.71 2.38 -3.04
N ILE A 94 -3.20 1.67 -2.03
CA ILE A 94 -3.89 2.25 -0.88
C ILE A 94 -3.27 1.67 0.38
N TYR A 95 -2.73 2.52 1.25
CA TYR A 95 -2.14 2.12 2.52
C TYR A 95 -2.52 3.06 3.66
N ASN A 96 -3.56 2.69 4.39
CA ASN A 96 -4.10 3.47 5.50
C ASN A 96 -4.01 2.67 6.79
N GLN A 97 -3.43 3.27 7.83
CA GLN A 97 -3.21 2.67 9.14
C GLN A 97 -3.61 3.67 10.22
N ARG A 98 -4.79 3.52 10.82
CA ARG A 98 -5.34 4.54 11.75
C ARG A 98 -4.97 4.26 13.20
N ARG A 99 -4.87 2.98 13.58
CA ARG A 99 -4.64 2.57 14.98
C ARG A 99 -3.17 2.34 15.28
N TYR A 100 -2.48 1.55 14.46
CA TYR A 100 -1.09 1.14 14.70
C TYR A 100 -0.19 1.57 13.55
N TYR A 101 0.40 2.75 13.71
CA TYR A 101 1.31 3.31 12.74
C TYR A 101 2.77 2.92 13.05
N ARG A 102 3.52 2.49 12.04
CA ARG A 102 4.98 2.25 12.11
C ARG A 102 5.68 3.06 11.03
N ALA A 103 6.41 4.09 11.45
CA ALA A 103 7.01 5.07 10.54
C ALA A 103 8.05 4.46 9.59
N GLU A 104 8.95 3.62 10.12
CA GLU A 104 10.01 2.99 9.34
C GLU A 104 9.44 2.09 8.25
N SER A 105 8.53 1.18 8.60
CA SER A 105 7.91 0.27 7.63
C SER A 105 7.10 1.02 6.58
N THR A 106 6.34 2.05 6.98
CA THR A 106 5.55 2.85 6.04
C THR A 106 6.43 3.65 5.08
N SER A 107 7.54 4.19 5.58
CA SER A 107 8.55 4.88 4.76
C SER A 107 9.13 3.95 3.70
N SER A 108 9.58 2.76 4.10
CA SER A 108 10.14 1.76 3.17
C SER A 108 9.11 1.29 2.14
N ILE A 109 7.84 1.12 2.53
CA ILE A 109 6.76 0.77 1.59
C ILE A 109 6.62 1.84 0.51
N ILE A 110 6.50 3.10 0.91
CA ILE A 110 6.26 4.20 -0.03
C ILE A 110 7.47 4.47 -0.90
N GLU A 111 8.68 4.35 -0.35
CA GLU A 111 9.91 4.41 -1.13
C GLU A 111 9.90 3.33 -2.23
N SER A 112 9.57 2.09 -1.89
CA SER A 112 9.48 0.98 -2.83
C SER A 112 8.46 1.24 -3.94
N ILE A 113 7.30 1.78 -3.56
CA ILE A 113 6.27 2.19 -4.52
C ILE A 113 6.82 3.26 -5.47
N GLY A 114 7.50 4.28 -4.94
CA GLY A 114 8.08 5.34 -5.76
C GLY A 114 9.27 4.93 -6.61
N LEU A 115 9.98 3.85 -6.27
CA LEU A 115 11.08 3.32 -7.09
C LEU A 115 10.63 2.33 -8.16
N HIS A 116 9.50 1.65 -7.99
CA HIS A 116 9.18 0.44 -8.76
C HIS A 116 7.80 0.41 -9.42
N CYS A 117 6.91 1.38 -9.15
CA CYS A 117 5.53 1.38 -9.64
C CYS A 117 5.22 2.61 -10.52
N GLU A 118 5.74 2.64 -11.75
CA GLU A 118 5.65 3.80 -12.64
C GLU A 118 4.25 4.07 -13.24
N ASN A 119 3.34 3.09 -13.17
CA ASN A 119 2.02 3.15 -13.82
C ASN A 119 0.87 3.42 -12.84
N LEU A 120 1.17 3.93 -11.65
CA LEU A 120 0.13 4.30 -10.70
C LEU A 120 -0.79 5.38 -11.27
N ARG A 121 -2.09 5.18 -11.04
CA ARG A 121 -3.18 6.11 -11.32
C ARG A 121 -3.84 6.60 -10.06
N HIS A 122 -3.87 5.76 -9.02
CA HIS A 122 -4.41 6.11 -7.71
C HIS A 122 -3.39 5.77 -6.62
N PHE A 123 -3.00 6.79 -5.87
CA PHE A 123 -2.19 6.64 -4.66
C PHE A 123 -2.97 7.17 -3.46
N GLU A 124 -3.10 6.35 -2.42
CA GLU A 124 -3.69 6.75 -1.15
C GLU A 124 -2.81 6.28 0.00
N CYS A 125 -2.49 7.18 0.93
CA CYS A 125 -1.83 6.76 2.16
C CYS A 125 -2.13 7.65 3.37
N ASN A 126 -2.04 7.05 4.55
CA ASN A 126 -1.90 7.81 5.79
C ASN A 126 -0.50 8.43 5.87
N ALA A 127 -0.46 9.76 5.83
CA ALA A 127 0.73 10.57 5.67
C ALA A 127 1.49 10.83 7.00
N GLU A 128 1.35 9.94 7.98
CA GLU A 128 2.15 9.93 9.22
C GLU A 128 3.66 9.69 8.94
N ILE A 129 4.07 9.51 7.68
CA ILE A 129 5.45 9.31 7.19
C ILE A 129 6.37 10.49 7.49
N CYS A 130 5.83 11.70 7.71
CA CYS A 130 6.63 12.90 7.95
C CYS A 130 7.72 13.19 6.90
N SER A 131 7.70 12.51 5.75
CA SER A 131 8.70 12.66 4.70
C SER A 131 8.04 13.05 3.39
N ILE A 132 8.14 14.34 3.07
CA ILE A 132 7.68 14.89 1.80
C ILE A 132 8.48 14.29 0.64
N ASN A 133 9.76 14.00 0.85
CA ASN A 133 10.64 13.44 -0.20
C ASN A 133 10.15 12.08 -0.70
N LEU A 134 9.63 11.23 0.19
CA LEU A 134 9.08 9.93 -0.18
C LEU A 134 7.79 10.05 -0.99
N LEU A 135 6.91 10.98 -0.58
CA LEU A 135 5.68 11.27 -1.33
C LEU A 135 6.01 11.85 -2.71
N GLN A 136 6.96 12.79 -2.79
CA GLN A 136 7.44 13.36 -4.05
C GLN A 136 7.99 12.28 -4.99
N LEU A 137 8.79 11.35 -4.47
CA LEU A 137 9.33 10.24 -5.25
C LEU A 137 8.19 9.41 -5.89
N ALA A 138 7.18 9.02 -5.09
CA ALA A 138 6.04 8.28 -5.60
C ALA A 138 5.28 9.02 -6.71
N PHE A 139 5.15 10.34 -6.57
CA PHE A 139 4.41 11.16 -7.53
C PHE A 139 5.17 11.45 -8.81
N ILE A 140 6.47 11.72 -8.72
CA ILE A 140 7.32 12.00 -9.89
C ILE A 140 7.51 10.74 -10.72
N SER A 141 7.69 9.59 -10.08
CA SER A 141 7.87 8.32 -10.78
C SER A 141 6.60 7.80 -11.46
N SER A 142 5.43 8.36 -11.15
CA SER A 142 4.13 7.90 -11.66
C SER A 142 3.45 8.99 -12.49
N PRO A 143 3.87 9.23 -13.75
CA PRO A 143 3.37 10.33 -14.58
C PRO A 143 1.88 10.22 -14.93
N ASN A 144 1.26 9.04 -14.76
CA ASN A 144 -0.15 8.79 -15.05
C ASN A 144 -1.04 8.86 -13.80
N LEU A 145 -0.57 9.45 -12.70
CA LEU A 145 -1.42 9.65 -11.52
C LEU A 145 -2.65 10.48 -11.90
N GLU A 146 -3.81 9.97 -11.53
CA GLU A 146 -5.13 10.59 -11.74
C GLU A 146 -5.73 11.04 -10.39
N ARG A 147 -5.35 10.35 -9.30
CA ARG A 147 -5.90 10.59 -7.96
C ARG A 147 -4.85 10.38 -6.87
N ILE A 148 -4.74 11.36 -5.98
CA ILE A 148 -3.91 11.26 -4.77
C ILE A 148 -4.77 11.61 -3.56
N ILE A 149 -4.80 10.72 -2.57
CA ILE A 149 -5.44 10.95 -1.27
C ILE A 149 -4.37 10.82 -0.19
N LEU A 150 -4.21 11.88 0.61
CA LEU A 150 -3.32 11.86 1.76
C LEU A 150 -4.15 12.16 3.01
N THR A 151 -4.10 11.26 3.98
CA THR A 151 -4.80 11.43 5.26
C THR A 151 -3.76 11.67 6.34
N ASN A 152 -3.88 12.73 7.14
CA ASN A 152 -2.89 12.98 8.20
C ASN A 152 -3.53 13.45 9.49
N ASP A 153 -3.67 12.54 10.45
CA ASP A 153 -4.36 12.82 11.70
C ASP A 153 -3.45 13.26 12.85
N ARG A 154 -2.12 13.11 12.71
CA ARG A 154 -1.19 13.24 13.85
C ARG A 154 -0.03 14.20 13.65
N LEU A 155 0.41 14.44 12.42
CA LEU A 155 1.63 15.21 12.14
C LEU A 155 1.36 16.28 11.09
N SER A 156 1.88 17.50 11.27
CA SER A 156 1.69 18.53 10.24
C SER A 156 2.59 18.23 9.03
N LEU A 157 2.00 18.11 7.84
CA LEU A 157 2.74 18.03 6.57
C LEU A 157 2.80 19.40 5.92
N LYS A 158 4.00 19.82 5.50
CA LYS A 158 4.18 21.01 4.67
C LYS A 158 3.80 20.74 3.21
N ILE A 159 2.54 20.40 2.99
CA ILE A 159 2.00 19.99 1.70
C ILE A 159 2.18 21.07 0.63
N ASP A 160 2.22 22.35 1.00
CA ASP A 160 2.42 23.47 0.08
C ASP A 160 3.81 23.41 -0.61
N GLU A 161 4.86 22.98 0.11
CA GLU A 161 6.19 22.78 -0.46
C GLU A 161 6.17 21.65 -1.51
N MET A 162 5.39 20.60 -1.25
CA MET A 162 5.22 19.49 -2.18
C MET A 162 4.44 19.89 -3.44
N LEU A 163 3.34 20.62 -3.28
CA LEU A 163 2.49 21.09 -4.39
C LEU A 163 3.26 21.97 -5.39
N LEU A 164 4.18 22.80 -4.90
CA LEU A 164 5.05 23.62 -5.74
C LEU A 164 5.96 22.78 -6.64
N VAL A 165 6.48 21.67 -6.11
CA VAL A 165 7.43 20.79 -6.84
C VAL A 165 6.71 19.94 -7.88
N VAL A 166 5.58 19.33 -7.51
CA VAL A 166 4.88 18.39 -8.39
C VAL A 166 3.85 19.08 -9.31
N ARG A 167 3.72 20.41 -9.20
CA ARG A 167 2.81 21.25 -10.02
C ARG A 167 1.34 20.81 -9.99
N PHE A 168 0.92 20.12 -8.92
CA PHE A 168 -0.46 19.68 -8.78
C PHE A 168 -1.38 20.85 -8.46
N LYS A 169 -2.58 20.86 -9.06
CA LYS A 169 -3.67 21.72 -8.60
C LYS A 169 -4.32 21.06 -7.39
N LYS A 170 -4.24 21.70 -6.24
CA LYS A 170 -4.98 21.29 -5.04
C LYS A 170 -6.47 21.45 -5.29
N ILE A 171 -7.25 20.38 -5.12
CA ILE A 171 -8.67 20.39 -5.44
C ILE A 171 -9.55 20.54 -4.21
N LYS A 172 -9.37 19.73 -3.15
CA LYS A 172 -10.19 19.82 -1.93
C LYS A 172 -9.44 19.41 -0.67
N ILE A 173 -9.73 20.09 0.44
CA ILE A 173 -9.38 19.66 1.81
C ILE A 173 -10.69 19.28 2.50
N PHE A 174 -10.77 18.08 3.05
CA PHE A 174 -11.87 17.66 3.91
C PHE A 174 -11.31 17.23 5.27
N GLY A 175 -11.31 18.15 6.24
CA GLY A 175 -10.69 17.90 7.54
C GLY A 175 -9.18 17.64 7.39
N ASN A 176 -8.74 16.43 7.74
CA ASN A 176 -7.34 15.97 7.66
C ASN A 176 -7.01 15.25 6.33
N GLU A 177 -7.98 15.15 5.42
CA GLU A 177 -7.83 14.51 4.12
C GLU A 177 -7.52 15.56 3.03
N TRP A 178 -6.50 15.25 2.23
CA TRP A 178 -6.06 16.03 1.09
C TRP A 178 -6.34 15.26 -0.19
N ILE A 179 -7.22 15.78 -1.04
CA ILE A 179 -7.56 15.16 -2.33
C ILE A 179 -6.99 16.03 -3.46
N MET A 180 -6.14 15.41 -4.27
CA MET A 180 -5.61 15.99 -5.51
C MET A 180 -6.10 15.15 -6.69
N GLU A 181 -6.66 15.82 -7.69
CA GLU A 181 -7.05 15.25 -8.98
C GLU A 181 -6.46 16.17 -10.07
N PHE A 182 -6.39 15.66 -11.30
CA PHE A 182 -5.70 16.30 -12.43
C PHE A 182 -6.67 16.95 -13.41
#